data_AF-A0A3D4BLR6-F1
#
_entry.id   AF-A0A3D4BLR6-F1
#
_cell.length_a   1.000
_cell.length_b   1.000
_cell.length_c   1.000
_cell.angle_alpha   90.00
_cell.angle_beta   90.00
_cell.angle_gamma   90.00
#
_symmetry.space_group_name_H-M   'P 1'
#
loop_
_entity.id
_entity.type
_entity.pdbx_description
1 polymer ?
#
loop_
_entity_poly.entity_id
_entity_poly.type
_entity_poly.pdbx_seq_one_letter_code
_entity_poly.pdbx_strand_id
1 'polypeptide(L)'
;MKKNLLLLSFLMISIANVNAQETEKKESGFDKWSIELNGGVNKPSRTLSSGYFTKTFNLFHADLGVRYMFNPKFGMKLDFGYDKFEDGHSSAPFESTYLRTSLQGVVNIGRVLNFETWTNTFGLLAHGGFGASQLTSKNGFQGEDYMGNGILGLTGQIKLNNSIVLTGDITGIANGKQQNNFDGMGQVTTSAIDGIVMNASVGLTFYLGKNEKHADWYFENKTDEIEALEKRLAFLETGLADTDKDGVADLYDLEPNSTTGVAVNSKGQAVDVNKNGVPDELERYLDKTYGQNGNATASNGTIEELINGGFVNVYFDFNSDTPTSTSLSGVDFLVKYLKANPSKNAQIIGYADEVGDVSYNKALSQRRADAVKNIAINSGINASRLTVVANGEDSSVNKDSKEARQIVRRVTFSVK
;
A
#
# COMPACT_ATOMS: atom_id res chain seq x y z
N MET A 1 -24.25 31.51 -47.06
CA MET A 1 -23.70 30.31 -46.38
C MET A 1 -23.34 30.50 -44.90
N LYS A 2 -23.54 31.67 -44.27
CA LYS A 2 -23.26 31.91 -42.84
C LYS A 2 -24.20 31.22 -41.83
N LYS A 3 -25.30 30.59 -42.29
CA LYS A 3 -26.29 29.93 -41.41
C LYS A 3 -26.13 28.41 -41.27
N ASN A 4 -25.28 27.77 -42.08
CA ASN A 4 -25.19 26.30 -42.10
C ASN A 4 -24.04 25.73 -41.25
N LEU A 5 -23.08 26.54 -40.79
CA LEU A 5 -22.02 26.08 -39.88
C LEU A 5 -22.50 25.94 -38.43
N LEU A 6 -23.50 26.74 -38.02
CA LEU A 6 -24.08 26.70 -36.68
C LEU A 6 -25.07 25.55 -36.46
N LEU A 7 -25.59 24.94 -37.53
CA LEU A 7 -26.45 23.75 -37.42
C LEU A 7 -25.64 22.46 -37.30
N LEU A 8 -24.41 22.43 -37.82
CA LEU A 8 -23.54 21.24 -37.70
C LEU A 8 -22.96 21.07 -36.29
N SER A 9 -22.77 22.18 -35.56
CA SER A 9 -22.37 22.16 -34.14
C SER A 9 -23.51 21.74 -33.20
N PHE A 10 -24.78 21.94 -33.59
CA PHE A 10 -25.93 21.47 -32.82
C PHE A 10 -26.29 20.00 -33.09
N LEU A 11 -25.97 19.46 -34.28
CA LEU A 11 -26.27 18.07 -34.65
C LEU A 11 -25.25 17.05 -34.11
N MET A 12 -24.07 17.48 -33.66
CA MET A 12 -23.07 16.60 -33.04
C MET A 12 -23.23 16.44 -31.53
N ILE A 13 -24.06 17.27 -30.88
CA ILE A 13 -24.41 17.12 -29.45
C ILE A 13 -25.42 15.98 -29.25
N SER A 14 -26.15 15.56 -30.31
CA SER A 14 -27.17 14.51 -30.22
C SER A 14 -26.67 13.08 -30.50
N ILE A 15 -25.41 12.87 -30.90
CA ILE A 15 -24.88 11.52 -31.21
C ILE A 15 -24.19 10.85 -30.00
N ALA A 16 -24.15 11.50 -28.83
CA ALA A 16 -23.60 10.91 -27.61
C ALA A 16 -24.53 9.89 -26.90
N ASN A 17 -25.64 9.48 -27.51
CA ASN A 17 -26.52 8.41 -27.00
C ASN A 17 -26.33 7.13 -27.83
N VAL A 18 -25.15 6.51 -27.74
CA VAL A 18 -24.96 5.12 -28.17
C VAL A 18 -24.73 4.27 -26.94
N ASN A 19 -25.76 3.48 -26.62
CA ASN A 19 -25.87 2.39 -25.66
C ASN A 19 -24.57 2.00 -24.92
N ALA A 20 -24.48 2.36 -23.64
CA ALA A 20 -23.70 1.64 -22.66
C ALA A 20 -24.67 0.98 -21.67
N GLN A 21 -24.70 -0.34 -21.71
CA GLN A 21 -25.37 -1.26 -20.79
C GLN A 21 -25.45 -0.71 -19.35
N GLU A 22 -26.64 -0.77 -18.74
CA GLU A 22 -26.86 -0.50 -17.32
C GLU A 22 -26.04 -1.46 -16.46
N THR A 23 -24.82 -1.06 -16.16
CA THR A 23 -24.04 -1.57 -15.03
C THR A 23 -23.98 -0.39 -14.07
N GLU A 24 -24.38 -0.59 -12.82
CA GLU A 24 -24.39 0.43 -11.76
C GLU A 24 -23.20 1.40 -11.91
N LYS A 25 -23.47 2.66 -12.28
CA LYS A 25 -22.44 3.70 -12.39
C LYS A 25 -21.93 3.99 -10.98
N LYS A 26 -20.88 3.27 -10.55
CA LYS A 26 -19.92 3.81 -9.58
C LYS A 26 -19.45 5.14 -10.16
N GLU A 27 -19.87 6.26 -9.57
CA GLU A 27 -19.34 7.57 -9.95
C GLU A 27 -17.81 7.47 -9.90
N SER A 28 -17.14 7.81 -11.01
CA SER A 28 -15.68 7.83 -11.02
C SER A 28 -15.21 8.86 -9.99
N GLY A 29 -14.34 8.45 -9.06
CA GLY A 29 -13.79 9.32 -7.99
C GLY A 29 -12.84 10.42 -8.49
N PHE A 30 -12.99 10.86 -9.74
CA PHE A 30 -12.18 11.88 -10.39
C PHE A 30 -12.96 12.64 -11.46
N ASP A 31 -12.53 13.88 -11.69
CA ASP A 31 -13.06 14.75 -12.74
C ASP A 31 -12.48 14.37 -14.11
N LYS A 32 -13.24 14.64 -15.17
CA LYS A 32 -12.90 14.18 -16.53
C LYS A 32 -12.77 15.29 -17.56
N TRP A 33 -13.34 16.46 -17.29
CA TRP A 33 -13.39 17.57 -18.23
C TRP A 33 -12.28 18.56 -17.96
N SER A 34 -11.70 19.09 -19.03
CA SER A 34 -10.74 20.20 -18.95
C SER A 34 -10.90 21.19 -20.09
N ILE A 35 -10.59 22.46 -19.81
CA ILE A 35 -10.46 23.54 -20.79
C ILE A 35 -8.98 23.93 -20.87
N GLU A 36 -8.43 24.01 -22.07
CA GLU A 36 -7.03 24.32 -22.35
C GLU A 36 -6.97 25.66 -23.07
N LEU A 37 -6.23 26.62 -22.51
CA LEU A 37 -6.00 27.94 -23.10
C LEU A 37 -4.50 28.11 -23.30
N ASN A 38 -4.04 28.11 -24.55
CA ASN A 38 -2.61 28.21 -24.84
C ASN A 38 -2.32 29.36 -25.83
N GLY A 39 -1.14 29.94 -25.67
CA GLY A 39 -0.59 30.95 -26.57
C GLY A 39 0.88 30.68 -26.85
N GLY A 40 1.36 31.02 -28.03
CA GLY A 40 2.72 30.67 -28.38
C GLY A 40 3.20 31.12 -29.75
N VAL A 41 4.10 30.32 -30.30
CA VAL A 41 4.73 30.58 -31.59
C VAL A 41 4.30 29.55 -32.63
N ASN A 42 4.28 29.98 -33.88
CA ASN A 42 4.10 29.12 -35.04
C ASN A 42 5.28 29.22 -36.01
N LYS A 43 5.47 28.15 -36.78
CA LYS A 43 6.42 28.09 -37.88
C LYS A 43 5.90 27.18 -39.00
N PRO A 44 5.34 27.74 -40.08
CA PRO A 44 5.12 26.96 -41.29
C PRO A 44 6.50 26.61 -41.88
N SER A 45 6.77 25.31 -41.94
CA SER A 45 8.10 24.78 -42.31
C SER A 45 8.18 24.44 -43.80
N ARG A 46 7.06 24.08 -44.42
CA ARG A 46 6.97 23.94 -45.88
C ARG A 46 5.58 24.22 -46.41
N THR A 47 5.57 25.19 -47.30
CA THR A 47 4.98 25.38 -48.63
C THR A 47 5.10 26.89 -48.80
N LEU A 48 6.34 27.34 -49.05
CA LEU A 48 6.66 28.75 -49.20
C LEU A 48 7.19 29.00 -50.61
N SER A 49 6.75 30.09 -51.23
CA SER A 49 7.21 30.54 -52.53
C SER A 49 8.69 30.91 -52.48
N SER A 50 9.41 30.78 -53.60
CA SER A 50 10.82 31.16 -53.66
C SER A 50 11.02 32.63 -53.27
N GLY A 51 11.92 32.91 -52.34
CA GLY A 51 12.16 34.26 -51.80
C GLY A 51 11.25 34.66 -50.63
N TYR A 52 10.37 33.75 -50.18
CA TYR A 52 9.51 33.96 -49.01
C TYR A 52 9.99 33.12 -47.82
N PHE A 53 10.09 33.78 -46.67
CA PHE A 53 10.54 33.18 -45.42
C PHE A 53 9.68 33.68 -44.27
N THR A 54 9.42 32.84 -43.28
CA THR A 54 8.68 33.25 -42.09
C THR A 54 9.65 33.61 -40.96
N LYS A 55 9.21 34.44 -40.02
CA LYS A 55 9.94 34.63 -38.76
C LYS A 55 10.18 33.27 -38.07
N THR A 56 11.36 33.09 -37.47
CA THR A 56 11.71 31.86 -36.73
C THR A 56 10.85 31.67 -35.49
N PHE A 57 10.44 32.78 -34.85
CA PHE A 57 9.50 32.80 -33.73
C PHE A 57 8.40 33.81 -34.03
N ASN A 58 7.25 33.32 -34.49
CA ASN A 58 6.10 34.15 -34.78
C ASN A 58 5.05 33.98 -33.69
N LEU A 59 4.92 34.96 -32.80
CA LEU A 59 4.18 34.93 -31.53
C LEU A 59 2.64 34.89 -31.65
N PHE A 60 2.11 34.75 -32.85
CA PHE A 60 0.67 34.82 -33.09
C PHE A 60 0.05 33.43 -33.27
N HIS A 61 0.35 32.52 -32.34
CA HIS A 61 -0.36 31.26 -32.18
C HIS A 61 -1.23 31.30 -30.92
N ALA A 62 -2.48 30.86 -31.03
CA ALA A 62 -3.37 30.65 -29.90
C ALA A 62 -4.26 29.43 -30.15
N ASP A 63 -4.53 28.66 -29.11
CA ASP A 63 -5.47 27.53 -29.19
C ASP A 63 -6.38 27.43 -27.96
N LEU A 64 -7.58 26.90 -28.21
CA LEU A 64 -8.61 26.59 -27.24
C LEU A 64 -8.96 25.10 -27.37
N GLY A 65 -8.64 24.34 -26.34
CA GLY A 65 -8.97 22.92 -26.24
C GLY A 65 -10.09 22.65 -25.23
N VAL A 66 -10.98 21.73 -25.57
CA VAL A 66 -11.90 21.08 -24.62
C VAL A 66 -11.60 19.60 -24.64
N ARG A 67 -11.17 19.05 -23.50
CA ARG A 67 -10.75 17.66 -23.38
C ARG A 67 -11.61 16.89 -22.38
N TYR A 68 -11.88 15.64 -22.72
CA TYR A 68 -12.58 14.66 -21.89
C TYR A 68 -11.72 13.41 -21.72
N MET A 69 -11.39 13.05 -20.48
CA MET A 69 -10.67 11.82 -20.16
C MET A 69 -11.65 10.68 -19.87
N PHE A 70 -11.62 9.61 -20.67
CA PHE A 70 -12.46 8.43 -20.46
C PHE A 70 -12.08 7.70 -19.16
N ASN A 71 -10.77 7.63 -18.91
CA ASN A 71 -10.10 7.07 -17.74
C ASN A 71 -8.77 7.83 -17.50
N PRO A 72 -7.98 7.55 -16.44
CA PRO A 72 -6.73 8.26 -16.18
C PRO A 72 -5.70 8.20 -17.32
N LYS A 73 -5.77 7.21 -18.22
CA LYS A 73 -4.77 6.98 -19.28
C LYS A 73 -5.20 7.54 -20.63
N PHE A 74 -6.49 7.56 -20.94
CA PHE A 74 -6.98 7.85 -22.29
C PHE A 74 -8.12 8.87 -22.27
N GLY A 75 -8.09 9.79 -23.24
CA GLY A 75 -9.11 10.80 -23.45
C GLY A 75 -9.22 11.24 -24.90
N MET A 76 -10.04 12.24 -25.13
CA MET A 76 -10.29 12.86 -26.42
C MET A 76 -10.36 14.39 -26.25
N LYS A 77 -9.86 15.13 -27.24
CA LYS A 77 -9.80 16.58 -27.24
C LYS A 77 -10.40 17.14 -28.52
N LEU A 78 -11.30 18.11 -28.38
CA LEU A 78 -11.72 19.00 -29.45
C LEU A 78 -10.91 20.29 -29.32
N ASP A 79 -10.29 20.72 -30.40
CA ASP A 79 -9.28 21.78 -30.38
C ASP A 79 -9.49 22.77 -31.52
N PHE A 80 -9.40 24.06 -31.19
CA PHE A 80 -9.51 25.17 -32.12
C PHE A 80 -8.22 25.99 -32.09
N GLY A 81 -7.54 26.09 -33.22
CA GLY A 81 -6.28 26.82 -33.35
C GLY A 81 -6.40 28.05 -34.25
N TYR A 82 -5.68 29.10 -33.89
CA TYR A 82 -5.46 30.32 -34.67
C TYR A 82 -3.97 30.54 -34.82
N ASP A 83 -3.53 30.69 -36.06
CA ASP A 83 -2.17 31.08 -36.41
C ASP A 83 -2.21 32.27 -37.37
N LYS A 84 -1.35 33.25 -37.12
CA LYS A 84 -1.01 34.26 -38.12
C LYS A 84 0.40 33.98 -38.62
N PHE A 85 0.60 33.95 -39.93
CA PHE A 85 1.91 33.83 -40.58
C PHE A 85 2.34 35.18 -41.14
N GLU A 86 3.55 35.62 -40.81
CA GLU A 86 4.13 36.89 -41.25
C GLU A 86 5.55 36.68 -41.82
N ASP A 87 5.94 37.60 -42.71
CA ASP A 87 7.25 37.63 -43.33
C ASP A 87 8.40 37.81 -42.32
N GLY A 88 9.49 37.11 -42.59
CA GLY A 88 10.75 37.19 -41.85
C GLY A 88 11.76 38.14 -42.48
N HIS A 89 12.92 38.27 -41.85
CA HIS A 89 14.02 39.08 -42.38
C HIS A 89 14.44 38.57 -43.78
N SER A 90 14.58 39.47 -44.74
CA SER A 90 14.91 39.18 -46.15
C SER A 90 13.83 38.41 -46.93
N SER A 91 12.59 38.39 -46.44
CA SER A 91 11.42 37.92 -47.18
C SER A 91 10.70 39.09 -47.86
N ALA A 92 10.02 38.84 -48.98
CA ALA A 92 8.98 39.74 -49.46
C ALA A 92 7.80 39.77 -48.46
N PRO A 93 7.07 40.90 -48.36
CA PRO A 93 6.00 41.07 -47.37
C PRO A 93 4.82 40.14 -47.67
N PHE A 94 4.34 39.44 -46.65
CA PHE A 94 3.12 38.64 -46.73
C PHE A 94 2.46 38.50 -45.37
N GLU A 95 1.16 38.27 -45.38
CA GLU A 95 0.37 38.03 -44.18
C GLU A 95 -0.72 37.02 -44.52
N SER A 96 -0.75 35.93 -43.76
CA SER A 96 -1.76 34.88 -43.91
C SER A 96 -2.33 34.49 -42.55
N THR A 97 -3.60 34.12 -42.53
CA THR A 97 -4.28 33.60 -41.35
C THR A 97 -4.62 32.14 -41.56
N TYR A 98 -4.31 31.31 -40.57
CA TYR A 98 -4.55 29.88 -40.58
C TYR A 98 -5.42 29.52 -39.38
N LEU A 99 -6.62 29.04 -39.66
CA LEU A 99 -7.58 28.58 -38.65
C LEU A 99 -7.65 27.07 -38.69
N ARG A 100 -7.77 26.43 -37.53
CA ARG A 100 -7.88 24.98 -37.40
C ARG A 100 -9.01 24.57 -36.46
N THR A 101 -9.69 23.48 -36.81
CA THR A 101 -10.45 22.68 -35.85
C THR A 101 -10.04 21.22 -35.96
N SER A 102 -9.91 20.52 -34.83
CA SER A 102 -9.45 19.14 -34.83
C SER A 102 -10.03 18.30 -33.71
N LEU A 103 -10.14 17.00 -33.98
CA LEU A 103 -10.49 15.97 -33.00
C LEU A 103 -9.26 15.08 -32.78
N GLN A 104 -8.83 14.99 -31.53
CA GLN A 104 -7.59 14.33 -31.15
C GLN A 104 -7.84 13.29 -30.07
N GLY A 105 -7.20 12.13 -30.18
CA GLY A 105 -7.02 11.22 -29.05
C GLY A 105 -5.90 11.72 -28.14
N VAL A 106 -6.05 11.51 -26.84
CA VAL A 106 -5.07 11.92 -25.84
C VAL A 106 -4.66 10.72 -25.00
N VAL A 107 -3.35 10.53 -24.84
CA VAL A 107 -2.75 9.51 -23.98
C VAL A 107 -1.99 10.22 -22.87
N ASN A 108 -2.34 9.92 -21.62
CA ASN A 108 -1.58 10.38 -20.47
C ASN A 108 -0.39 9.45 -20.25
N ILE A 109 0.76 9.82 -20.82
CA ILE A 109 2.00 9.06 -20.72
C ILE A 109 2.44 8.95 -19.26
N GLY A 110 2.25 9.99 -18.45
CA GLY A 110 2.55 9.95 -17.02
C GLY A 110 1.84 8.81 -16.30
N ARG A 111 0.56 8.56 -16.60
CA ARG A 111 -0.20 7.42 -16.05
C ARG A 111 0.13 6.07 -16.69
N VAL A 112 0.65 6.06 -17.92
CA VAL A 112 1.10 4.82 -18.57
C VAL A 112 2.45 4.37 -18.01
N LEU A 113 3.33 5.33 -17.65
CA LEU A 113 4.67 5.10 -17.12
C LEU A 113 4.77 5.25 -15.60
N ASN A 114 3.63 5.27 -14.89
CA ASN A 114 3.52 5.31 -13.43
C ASN A 114 4.29 6.47 -12.76
N PHE A 115 4.18 7.69 -13.28
CA PHE A 115 4.88 8.86 -12.74
C PHE A 115 4.51 9.16 -11.28
N GLU A 116 3.32 8.75 -10.81
CA GLU A 116 2.92 8.85 -9.40
C GLU A 116 3.90 8.23 -8.41
N THR A 117 4.71 7.26 -8.86
CA THR A 117 5.70 6.60 -8.01
C THR A 117 6.83 7.54 -7.59
N TRP A 118 7.07 8.62 -8.33
CA TRP A 118 8.17 9.56 -8.06
C TRP A 118 7.78 11.04 -8.13
N THR A 119 6.64 11.39 -8.75
CA THR A 119 6.14 12.76 -8.81
C THR A 119 4.61 12.86 -8.83
N ASN A 120 4.09 13.86 -8.14
CA ASN A 120 2.68 14.29 -8.21
C ASN A 120 2.54 15.70 -8.81
N THR A 121 3.62 16.22 -9.39
CA THR A 121 3.72 17.60 -9.89
C THR A 121 3.88 17.65 -11.40
N PHE A 122 4.64 16.72 -11.98
CA PHE A 122 4.91 16.70 -13.41
C PHE A 122 4.04 15.66 -14.14
N GLY A 123 3.53 16.04 -15.30
CA GLY A 123 2.74 15.18 -16.18
C GLY A 123 3.22 15.31 -17.62
N LEU A 124 2.89 14.31 -18.43
CA LEU A 124 3.18 14.29 -19.85
C LEU A 124 2.01 13.65 -20.59
N LEU A 125 1.50 14.35 -21.60
CA LEU A 125 0.48 13.85 -22.51
C LEU A 125 1.07 13.74 -23.92
N ALA A 126 0.62 12.72 -24.64
CA ALA A 126 0.69 12.70 -26.10
C ALA A 126 -0.71 12.90 -26.66
N HIS A 127 -0.80 13.62 -27.77
CA HIS A 127 -2.05 13.81 -28.48
C HIS A 127 -1.85 13.69 -29.98
N GLY A 128 -2.88 13.25 -30.68
CA GLY A 128 -2.85 13.15 -32.12
C GLY A 128 -4.21 12.83 -32.71
N GLY A 129 -4.39 13.20 -33.98
CA GLY A 129 -5.67 13.03 -34.65
C GLY A 129 -5.75 13.77 -35.97
N PHE A 130 -6.97 14.14 -36.33
CA PHE A 130 -7.26 14.74 -37.63
C PHE A 130 -8.17 15.96 -37.48
N GLY A 131 -8.10 16.86 -38.45
CA GLY A 131 -8.87 18.08 -38.44
C GLY A 131 -9.08 18.67 -39.82
N ALA A 132 -9.73 19.83 -39.82
CA ALA A 132 -9.85 20.70 -40.97
C ALA A 132 -9.18 22.03 -40.66
N SER A 133 -8.61 22.64 -41.68
CA SER A 133 -7.97 23.95 -41.58
C SER A 133 -8.38 24.84 -42.74
N GLN A 134 -8.29 26.14 -42.52
CA GLN A 134 -8.59 27.17 -43.49
C GLN A 134 -7.42 28.16 -43.51
N LEU A 135 -6.87 28.41 -44.69
CA LEU A 135 -5.86 29.43 -44.94
C LEU A 135 -6.50 30.60 -45.70
N THR A 136 -6.20 31.82 -45.28
CA THR A 136 -6.51 33.05 -46.01
C THR A 136 -5.25 33.89 -46.13
N SER A 137 -5.14 34.67 -47.21
CA SER A 137 -4.04 35.60 -47.40
C SER A 137 -4.56 37.02 -47.56
N LYS A 138 -3.87 37.98 -46.96
CA LYS A 138 -4.21 39.41 -47.07
C LYS A 138 -3.67 40.03 -48.35
N ASN A 139 -2.47 39.62 -48.75
CA ASN A 139 -1.73 40.21 -49.89
C ASN A 139 -1.47 39.19 -51.02
N GLY A 140 -1.92 37.94 -50.88
CA GLY A 140 -1.72 36.86 -51.84
C GLY A 140 -3.00 36.47 -52.60
N PHE A 141 -3.31 35.18 -52.63
CA PHE A 141 -4.51 34.64 -53.29
C PHE A 141 -5.82 35.20 -52.70
N GLN A 142 -6.86 35.26 -53.53
CA GLN A 142 -8.20 35.67 -53.12
C GLN A 142 -9.04 34.46 -52.69
N GLY A 143 -9.78 34.60 -51.59
CA GLY A 143 -10.68 33.56 -51.07
C GLY A 143 -10.07 32.78 -49.92
N GLU A 144 -10.49 31.52 -49.78
CA GLU A 144 -10.18 30.64 -48.66
C GLU A 144 -9.68 29.31 -49.22
N ASP A 145 -8.57 28.79 -48.67
CA ASP A 145 -8.05 27.47 -48.99
C ASP A 145 -8.34 26.51 -47.84
N TYR A 146 -9.15 25.49 -48.11
CA TYR A 146 -9.60 24.52 -47.11
C TYR A 146 -8.81 23.23 -47.23
N MET A 147 -8.22 22.81 -46.11
CA MET A 147 -7.34 21.66 -46.04
C MET A 147 -7.87 20.65 -45.02
N GLY A 148 -7.55 19.37 -45.22
CA GLY A 148 -7.58 18.38 -44.15
C GLY A 148 -6.20 18.31 -43.50
N ASN A 149 -6.12 18.06 -42.20
CA ASN A 149 -4.84 17.95 -41.51
C ASN A 149 -4.74 16.72 -40.60
N GLY A 150 -3.52 16.21 -40.48
CA GLY A 150 -3.11 15.24 -39.47
C GLY A 150 -2.23 15.93 -38.43
N ILE A 151 -2.37 15.53 -37.16
CA ILE A 151 -1.80 16.23 -36.01
C ILE A 151 -1.14 15.23 -35.07
N LEU A 152 0.02 15.60 -34.55
CA LEU A 152 0.70 14.87 -33.49
C LEU A 152 1.45 15.87 -32.59
N GLY A 153 1.31 15.73 -31.28
CA GLY A 153 1.97 16.61 -30.33
C GLY A 153 2.20 15.99 -28.95
N LEU A 154 3.00 16.70 -28.16
CA LEU A 154 3.32 16.38 -26.78
C LEU A 154 3.03 17.59 -25.90
N THR A 155 2.35 17.35 -24.78
CA THR A 155 2.03 18.37 -23.78
C THR A 155 2.68 18.04 -22.45
N GLY A 156 3.68 18.82 -22.05
CA GLY A 156 4.22 18.81 -20.70
C GLY A 156 3.28 19.53 -19.73
N GLN A 157 3.14 19.00 -18.52
CA GLN A 157 2.25 19.53 -17.49
C GLN A 157 3.02 19.79 -16.18
N ILE A 158 2.76 20.93 -15.56
CA ILE A 158 3.18 21.26 -14.20
C ILE A 158 1.93 21.59 -13.38
N LYS A 159 1.63 20.73 -12.40
CA LYS A 159 0.49 20.91 -11.50
C LYS A 159 0.73 22.11 -10.60
N LEU A 160 -0.11 23.14 -10.75
CA LEU A 160 -0.08 24.30 -9.85
C LEU A 160 -0.96 24.05 -8.63
N ASN A 161 -2.17 23.52 -8.85
CA ASN A 161 -3.08 23.06 -7.82
C ASN A 161 -4.00 21.95 -8.36
N ASN A 162 -5.03 21.56 -7.62
CA ASN A 162 -5.95 20.48 -8.02
C ASN A 162 -6.86 20.83 -9.23
N SER A 163 -7.00 22.12 -9.57
CA SER A 163 -7.90 22.61 -10.62
C SER A 163 -7.18 23.32 -11.78
N ILE A 164 -5.92 23.73 -11.60
CA ILE A 164 -5.16 24.52 -12.57
C ILE A 164 -3.77 23.90 -12.78
N VAL A 165 -3.39 23.76 -14.05
CA VAL A 165 -2.11 23.20 -14.50
C VAL A 165 -1.48 24.13 -15.53
N LEU A 166 -0.19 24.40 -15.37
CA LEU A 166 0.63 25.06 -16.39
C LEU A 166 1.02 24.02 -17.44
N THR A 167 0.77 24.32 -18.71
CA THR A 167 1.06 23.43 -19.83
C THR A 167 2.05 24.05 -20.79
N GLY A 168 2.92 23.21 -21.35
CA GLY A 168 3.77 23.53 -22.49
C GLY A 168 3.52 22.51 -23.57
N ASP A 169 3.13 22.93 -24.77
CA ASP A 169 2.76 22.05 -25.87
C ASP A 169 3.67 22.25 -27.08
N ILE A 170 4.04 21.14 -27.73
CA ILE A 170 4.72 21.14 -29.02
C ILE A 170 3.89 20.26 -29.96
N THR A 171 3.44 20.84 -31.07
CA THR A 171 2.55 20.19 -32.02
C THR A 171 3.06 20.32 -33.44
N GLY A 172 3.12 19.19 -34.16
CA GLY A 172 3.33 19.13 -35.60
C GLY A 172 2.01 18.90 -36.33
N ILE A 173 1.79 19.65 -37.41
CA ILE A 173 0.58 19.60 -38.23
C ILE A 173 0.99 19.38 -39.67
N ALA A 174 0.38 18.39 -40.33
CA ALA A 174 0.58 18.12 -41.73
C ALA A 174 -0.73 18.33 -42.49
N ASN A 175 -0.77 19.32 -43.37
CA ASN A 175 -1.91 19.64 -44.21
C ASN A 175 -1.86 18.86 -45.53
N GLY A 176 -3.00 18.31 -45.91
CA GLY A 176 -3.24 17.67 -47.19
C GLY A 176 -4.28 18.42 -48.01
N LYS A 177 -4.22 18.24 -49.33
CA LYS A 177 -5.01 18.98 -50.34
C LYS A 177 -4.86 20.51 -50.29
N GLN A 178 -3.75 21.01 -49.75
CA GLN A 178 -3.43 22.44 -49.77
C GLN A 178 -3.17 22.89 -51.21
N GLN A 179 -3.76 24.01 -51.60
CA GLN A 179 -3.66 24.55 -52.96
C GLN A 179 -2.70 25.73 -53.03
N ASN A 180 -2.66 26.56 -51.99
CA ASN A 180 -1.86 27.78 -51.92
C ASN A 180 -0.77 27.65 -50.87
N ASN A 181 0.40 28.19 -51.16
CA ASN A 181 1.49 28.29 -50.20
C ASN A 181 1.08 29.13 -48.98
N PHE A 182 1.73 28.90 -47.83
CA PHE A 182 1.43 29.64 -46.61
C PHE A 182 1.71 31.15 -46.72
N ASP A 183 2.60 31.58 -47.60
CA ASP A 183 2.80 33.00 -47.95
C ASP A 183 1.70 33.58 -48.85
N GLY A 184 0.92 32.71 -49.48
CA GLY A 184 -0.20 33.05 -50.35
C GLY A 184 0.17 33.50 -51.77
N MET A 185 1.44 33.47 -52.17
CA MET A 185 1.92 34.04 -53.44
C MET A 185 2.13 33.00 -54.55
N GLY A 186 2.07 31.72 -54.19
CA GLY A 186 2.26 30.59 -55.11
C GLY A 186 1.33 29.43 -54.77
N GLN A 187 1.29 28.47 -55.69
CA GLN A 187 0.54 27.23 -55.51
C GLN A 187 1.48 26.11 -55.05
N VAL A 188 0.93 25.16 -54.30
CA VAL A 188 1.66 23.97 -53.87
C VAL A 188 1.94 23.08 -55.10
N THR A 189 3.20 22.72 -55.31
CA THR A 189 3.66 22.00 -56.52
C THR A 189 3.90 20.51 -56.29
N THR A 190 3.73 20.01 -55.07
CA THR A 190 4.06 18.63 -54.66
C THR A 190 2.87 17.87 -54.02
N SER A 191 3.13 16.63 -53.61
CA SER A 191 2.23 15.53 -53.21
C SER A 191 1.05 15.82 -52.26
N ALA A 192 0.23 14.80 -52.01
CA ALA A 192 -1.00 14.85 -51.21
C ALA A 192 -0.87 15.44 -49.78
N ILE A 193 0.33 15.55 -49.19
CA ILE A 193 0.60 16.09 -47.85
C ILE A 193 1.90 16.91 -47.89
N ASP A 194 1.80 18.24 -47.88
CA ASP A 194 2.96 19.12 -47.94
C ASP A 194 2.97 20.26 -46.93
N GLY A 195 1.83 20.77 -46.49
CA GLY A 195 1.78 21.89 -45.57
C GLY A 195 2.18 21.54 -44.15
N ILE A 196 3.46 21.59 -43.80
CA ILE A 196 3.89 21.34 -42.41
C ILE A 196 3.89 22.66 -41.63
N VAL A 197 3.20 22.66 -40.50
CA VAL A 197 3.23 23.71 -39.49
C VAL A 197 3.71 23.11 -38.17
N MET A 198 4.61 23.82 -37.49
CA MET A 198 5.02 23.51 -36.12
C MET A 198 4.50 24.60 -35.19
N ASN A 199 3.88 24.20 -34.09
CA ASN A 199 3.46 25.09 -33.01
C ASN A 199 4.21 24.74 -31.73
N ALA A 200 4.56 25.76 -30.96
CA ALA A 200 5.01 25.61 -29.59
C ALA A 200 4.27 26.64 -28.72
N SER A 201 3.61 26.19 -27.66
CA SER A 201 2.76 27.03 -26.83
C SER A 201 2.96 26.81 -25.34
N VAL A 202 2.61 27.82 -24.56
CA VAL A 202 2.52 27.75 -23.11
C VAL A 202 1.13 28.24 -22.72
N GLY A 203 0.52 27.60 -21.74
CA GLY A 203 -0.86 27.89 -21.38
C GLY A 203 -1.28 27.35 -20.04
N LEU A 204 -2.58 27.49 -19.78
CA LEU A 204 -3.22 26.99 -18.57
C LEU A 204 -4.32 25.99 -18.96
N THR A 205 -4.32 24.86 -18.26
CA THR A 205 -5.40 23.90 -18.28
C THR A 205 -6.21 24.01 -17.00
N PHE A 206 -7.53 24.15 -17.15
CA PHE A 206 -8.49 24.23 -16.07
C PHE A 206 -9.30 22.93 -16.01
N TYR A 207 -9.26 22.24 -14.88
CA TYR A 207 -10.07 21.04 -14.66
C TYR A 207 -11.45 21.41 -14.14
N LEU A 208 -12.46 20.71 -14.65
CA LEU A 208 -13.86 20.96 -14.35
C LEU A 208 -14.50 19.73 -13.70
N GLY A 209 -15.07 19.95 -12.52
CA GLY A 209 -15.90 18.98 -11.82
C GLY A 209 -15.91 19.22 -10.31
N LYS A 210 -16.42 18.23 -9.58
CA LYS A 210 -16.67 18.29 -8.14
C LYS A 210 -15.66 17.49 -7.32
N ASN A 211 -14.88 16.64 -7.99
CA ASN A 211 -13.95 15.75 -7.32
C ASN A 211 -12.65 16.49 -6.99
N GLU A 212 -11.91 15.99 -6.01
CA GLU A 212 -10.66 16.62 -5.60
C GLU A 212 -9.57 16.52 -6.69
N LYS A 213 -9.59 15.46 -7.52
CA LYS A 213 -8.57 15.19 -8.53
C LYS A 213 -9.20 15.00 -9.90
N HIS A 214 -8.57 15.59 -10.91
CA HIS A 214 -8.82 15.24 -12.31
C HIS A 214 -8.17 13.91 -12.68
N ALA A 215 -8.70 13.25 -13.70
CA ALA A 215 -8.22 11.99 -14.27
C ALA A 215 -6.70 11.97 -14.51
N ASP A 216 -6.13 13.10 -14.93
CA ASP A 216 -4.69 13.21 -15.21
C ASP A 216 -3.79 12.93 -14.00
N TRP A 217 -4.32 13.18 -12.80
CA TRP A 217 -3.62 13.07 -11.51
C TRP A 217 -4.22 11.99 -10.61
N TYR A 218 -5.22 11.25 -11.11
CA TYR A 218 -5.88 10.20 -10.35
C TYR A 218 -5.16 8.87 -10.55
N PHE A 219 -4.86 8.21 -9.43
CA PHE A 219 -4.43 6.83 -9.40
C PHE A 219 -5.05 6.16 -8.18
N GLU A 220 -5.41 4.90 -8.33
CA GLU A 220 -5.95 4.09 -7.24
C GLU A 220 -4.79 3.35 -6.59
N ASN A 221 -4.49 3.68 -5.33
CA ASN A 221 -3.47 2.98 -4.57
C ASN A 221 -4.01 1.62 -4.12
N LYS A 222 -3.85 0.60 -4.98
CA LYS A 222 -4.26 -0.77 -4.64
C LYS A 222 -3.46 -1.38 -3.48
N THR A 223 -2.36 -0.75 -3.08
CA THR A 223 -1.52 -1.21 -1.97
C THR A 223 -2.29 -1.29 -0.66
N ASP A 224 -3.16 -0.31 -0.37
CA ASP A 224 -3.89 -0.27 0.90
C ASP A 224 -4.97 -1.36 0.98
N GLU A 225 -5.62 -1.66 -0.16
CA GLU A 225 -6.60 -2.75 -0.27
C GLU A 225 -5.91 -4.12 -0.20
N ILE A 226 -4.75 -4.27 -0.84
CA ILE A 226 -3.94 -5.49 -0.79
C ILE A 226 -3.41 -5.72 0.62
N GLU A 227 -2.87 -4.70 1.29
CA GLU A 227 -2.37 -4.81 2.66
C GLU A 227 -3.50 -5.18 3.64
N ALA A 228 -4.70 -4.62 3.45
CA ALA A 228 -5.87 -4.98 4.24
C ALA A 228 -6.29 -6.44 4.02
N LEU A 229 -6.25 -6.92 2.77
CA LEU A 229 -6.52 -8.32 2.44
C LEU A 229 -5.46 -9.25 3.00
N GLU A 230 -4.18 -8.90 2.89
CA GLU A 230 -3.05 -9.67 3.44
C GLU A 230 -3.13 -9.77 4.97
N LYS A 231 -3.43 -8.67 5.67
CA LYS A 231 -3.64 -8.71 7.13
C LYS A 231 -4.81 -9.60 7.52
N ARG A 232 -5.91 -9.55 6.77
CA ARG A 232 -7.09 -10.37 7.02
C ARG A 232 -6.82 -11.85 6.74
N LEU A 233 -6.06 -12.15 5.68
CA LEU A 233 -5.61 -13.50 5.38
C LEU A 233 -4.68 -14.02 6.47
N ALA A 234 -3.66 -13.23 6.87
CA ALA A 234 -2.75 -13.59 7.95
C ALA A 234 -3.48 -13.87 9.26
N PHE A 235 -4.46 -13.02 9.64
CA PHE A 235 -5.28 -13.25 10.83
C PHE A 235 -6.05 -14.57 10.76
N LEU A 236 -6.61 -14.91 9.60
CA LEU A 236 -7.33 -16.18 9.40
C LEU A 236 -6.36 -17.37 9.41
N GLU A 237 -5.21 -17.26 8.74
CA GLU A 237 -4.20 -18.33 8.71
C GLU A 237 -3.67 -18.63 10.11
N THR A 238 -3.36 -17.60 10.91
CA THR A 238 -2.93 -17.79 12.30
C THR A 238 -4.06 -18.27 13.20
N GLY A 239 -5.27 -17.74 13.04
CA GLY A 239 -6.40 -18.12 13.88
C GLY A 239 -6.94 -19.52 13.59
N LEU A 240 -6.78 -20.02 12.36
CA LEU A 240 -7.19 -21.38 11.99
C LEU A 240 -6.11 -22.43 12.26
N ALA A 241 -4.92 -22.02 12.69
CA ALA A 241 -3.94 -22.95 13.23
C ALA A 241 -4.46 -23.54 14.55
N ASP A 242 -4.01 -24.76 14.86
CA ASP A 242 -4.24 -25.43 16.15
C ASP A 242 -2.84 -25.64 16.74
N THR A 243 -2.41 -24.68 17.55
CA THR A 243 -1.02 -24.54 18.02
C THR A 243 -0.66 -25.60 19.06
N ASP A 244 -1.58 -25.92 19.98
CA ASP A 244 -1.38 -26.90 21.05
C ASP A 244 -1.87 -28.32 20.69
N LYS A 245 -2.52 -28.46 19.51
CA LYS A 245 -2.94 -29.71 18.88
C LYS A 245 -3.99 -30.46 19.69
N ASP A 246 -4.90 -29.72 20.31
CA ASP A 246 -6.01 -30.27 21.09
C ASP A 246 -7.27 -30.54 20.23
N GLY A 247 -7.25 -30.09 18.97
CA GLY A 247 -8.34 -30.24 18.01
C GLY A 247 -9.23 -29.00 17.86
N VAL A 248 -8.94 -27.90 18.56
CA VAL A 248 -9.62 -26.61 18.46
C VAL A 248 -8.65 -25.58 17.90
N ALA A 249 -9.06 -24.92 16.81
CA ALA A 249 -8.22 -23.87 16.24
C ALA A 249 -8.08 -22.68 17.21
N ASP A 250 -6.91 -22.05 17.23
CA ASP A 250 -6.50 -20.93 18.09
C ASP A 250 -7.53 -19.79 18.15
N LEU A 251 -8.27 -19.54 17.05
CA LEU A 251 -9.33 -18.53 16.96
C LEU A 251 -10.53 -18.84 17.88
N TYR A 252 -10.79 -20.12 18.11
CA TYR A 252 -11.91 -20.63 18.90
C TYR A 252 -11.48 -21.21 20.26
N ASP A 253 -10.17 -21.27 20.49
CA ASP A 253 -9.58 -21.83 21.69
C ASP A 253 -9.47 -20.79 22.82
N LEU A 254 -10.04 -21.12 23.97
CA LEU A 254 -9.99 -20.32 25.20
C LEU A 254 -8.82 -20.69 26.11
N GLU A 255 -8.17 -21.82 25.87
CA GLU A 255 -7.01 -22.32 26.60
C GLU A 255 -5.87 -22.67 25.62
N PRO A 256 -5.18 -21.67 25.03
CA PRO A 256 -4.24 -21.82 23.88
C PRO A 256 -2.96 -22.63 24.14
N ASN A 257 -2.89 -23.31 25.27
CA ASN A 257 -1.76 -24.11 25.73
C ASN A 257 -2.26 -25.31 26.54
N SER A 258 -3.40 -25.87 26.14
CA SER A 258 -3.91 -27.08 26.73
C SER A 258 -2.89 -28.21 26.51
N THR A 259 -2.88 -29.19 27.41
CA THR A 259 -1.90 -30.28 27.30
C THR A 259 -2.28 -31.18 26.14
N THR A 260 -1.39 -31.31 25.16
CA THR A 260 -1.62 -32.18 23.98
C THR A 260 -2.03 -33.59 24.42
N GLY A 261 -3.17 -34.05 23.89
CA GLY A 261 -3.73 -35.38 24.17
C GLY A 261 -4.71 -35.43 25.34
N VAL A 262 -5.04 -34.29 25.96
CA VAL A 262 -6.16 -34.15 26.89
C VAL A 262 -7.43 -33.79 26.12
N ALA A 263 -8.54 -34.40 26.50
CA ALA A 263 -9.86 -34.09 25.97
C ALA A 263 -10.27 -32.67 26.37
N VAL A 264 -10.53 -31.85 25.35
CA VAL A 264 -11.04 -30.48 25.48
C VAL A 264 -12.49 -30.40 25.04
N ASN A 265 -13.19 -29.38 25.51
CA ASN A 265 -14.52 -29.06 25.02
C ASN A 265 -14.46 -28.30 23.68
N SER A 266 -15.61 -27.92 23.10
CA SER A 266 -15.68 -27.21 21.81
C SER A 266 -15.05 -25.80 21.81
N LYS A 267 -14.42 -25.38 22.91
CA LYS A 267 -13.74 -24.10 23.11
C LYS A 267 -12.29 -24.29 23.57
N GLY A 268 -11.71 -25.48 23.40
CA GLY A 268 -10.31 -25.80 23.74
C GLY A 268 -10.01 -25.90 25.24
N GLN A 269 -11.03 -25.81 26.10
CA GLN A 269 -10.80 -25.91 27.55
C GLN A 269 -10.73 -27.37 27.98
N ALA A 270 -9.71 -27.72 28.76
CA ALA A 270 -9.54 -29.06 29.30
C ALA A 270 -10.72 -29.49 30.19
N VAL A 271 -11.13 -30.75 30.08
CA VAL A 271 -12.21 -31.31 30.90
C VAL A 271 -11.67 -31.63 32.31
N ASP A 272 -12.13 -30.84 33.28
CA ASP A 272 -11.91 -31.04 34.73
C ASP A 272 -13.27 -31.02 35.44
N VAL A 273 -13.88 -32.20 35.60
CA VAL A 273 -15.21 -32.34 36.21
C VAL A 273 -15.16 -32.08 37.71
N ASN A 274 -14.07 -32.47 38.37
CA ASN A 274 -13.93 -32.38 39.82
C ASN A 274 -13.46 -30.98 40.30
N LYS A 275 -13.02 -30.12 39.37
CA LYS A 275 -12.56 -28.74 39.54
C LYS A 275 -11.35 -28.60 40.45
N ASN A 276 -10.48 -29.59 40.47
CA ASN A 276 -9.27 -29.56 41.30
C ASN A 276 -8.08 -28.87 40.60
N GLY A 277 -8.23 -28.49 39.33
CA GLY A 277 -7.21 -27.83 38.50
C GLY A 277 -6.29 -28.79 37.76
N VAL A 278 -6.59 -30.08 37.74
CA VAL A 278 -5.91 -31.11 36.94
C VAL A 278 -6.92 -31.71 35.97
N PRO A 279 -6.64 -31.77 34.66
CA PRO A 279 -7.55 -32.41 33.72
C PRO A 279 -7.77 -33.90 34.02
N ASP A 280 -9.01 -34.36 33.91
CA ASP A 280 -9.42 -35.73 34.29
C ASP A 280 -8.65 -36.82 33.50
N GLU A 281 -8.23 -36.53 32.26
CA GLU A 281 -7.43 -37.47 31.47
C GLU A 281 -5.97 -37.57 31.92
N LEU A 282 -5.38 -36.46 32.38
CA LEU A 282 -4.06 -36.48 33.00
C LEU A 282 -4.12 -37.25 34.32
N GLU A 283 -5.16 -37.05 35.13
CA GLU A 283 -5.39 -37.85 36.34
C GLU A 283 -5.47 -39.34 36.02
N ARG A 284 -6.25 -39.72 35.00
CA ARG A 284 -6.39 -41.12 34.58
C ARG A 284 -5.08 -41.73 34.10
N TYR A 285 -4.26 -40.98 33.35
CA TYR A 285 -2.95 -41.45 32.92
C TYR A 285 -2.02 -41.66 34.12
N LEU A 286 -2.01 -40.73 35.06
CA LEU A 286 -1.22 -40.81 36.29
C LEU A 286 -1.66 -42.01 37.14
N ASP A 287 -2.97 -42.20 37.31
CA ASP A 287 -3.54 -43.36 38.02
C ASP A 287 -3.20 -44.69 37.35
N LYS A 288 -3.21 -44.75 36.01
CA LYS A 288 -2.86 -45.97 35.29
C LYS A 288 -1.37 -46.30 35.38
N THR A 289 -0.52 -45.28 35.31
CA THR A 289 0.94 -45.42 35.24
C THR A 289 1.55 -45.60 36.63
N TYR A 290 0.95 -44.97 37.65
CA TYR A 290 1.49 -44.89 39.01
C TYR A 290 0.51 -45.34 40.11
N GLY A 291 -0.79 -45.48 39.80
CA GLY A 291 -1.84 -45.80 40.77
C GLY A 291 -2.13 -47.29 40.97
N GLN A 292 -1.31 -48.21 40.46
CA GLN A 292 -1.41 -49.63 40.81
C GLN A 292 -0.74 -49.93 42.17
N ASN A 293 -1.40 -49.48 43.23
CA ASN A 293 -1.62 -50.23 44.48
C ASN A 293 -2.73 -49.52 45.27
N GLY A 294 -3.80 -50.26 45.58
CA GLY A 294 -5.10 -49.72 45.96
C GLY A 294 -5.10 -48.71 47.11
N ASN A 295 -6.05 -47.77 47.03
CA ASN A 295 -6.36 -46.71 48.01
C ASN A 295 -5.22 -45.69 48.25
N ALA A 296 -4.81 -44.99 47.20
CA ALA A 296 -4.05 -43.75 47.35
C ALA A 296 -4.70 -42.62 46.55
N THR A 297 -5.52 -41.81 47.22
CA THR A 297 -5.43 -40.35 47.06
C THR A 297 -3.94 -40.02 46.93
N ALA A 298 -3.48 -39.44 45.82
CA ALA A 298 -2.07 -39.17 45.52
C ALA A 298 -1.28 -38.97 46.81
N SER A 299 -0.54 -40.01 47.22
CA SER A 299 0.01 -40.03 48.56
C SER A 299 0.97 -38.85 48.70
N ASN A 300 1.08 -38.26 49.90
CA ASN A 300 2.05 -37.18 50.12
C ASN A 300 3.47 -37.57 49.63
N GLY A 301 3.82 -38.86 49.60
CA GLY A 301 5.08 -39.36 49.06
C GLY A 301 5.24 -39.17 47.54
N THR A 302 4.18 -39.30 46.75
CA THR A 302 4.23 -39.15 45.29
C THR A 302 4.39 -37.68 44.88
N ILE A 303 3.72 -36.77 45.61
CA ILE A 303 3.85 -35.32 45.42
C ILE A 303 5.24 -34.84 45.88
N GLU A 304 5.75 -35.39 46.99
CA GLU A 304 7.11 -35.16 47.46
C GLU A 304 8.17 -35.58 46.43
N GLU A 305 7.97 -36.71 45.75
CA GLU A 305 8.86 -37.19 44.69
C GLU A 305 8.84 -36.30 43.44
N LEU A 306 7.68 -35.78 43.03
CA LEU A 306 7.59 -34.82 41.92
C LEU A 306 8.27 -33.49 42.22
N ILE A 307 8.11 -33.00 43.45
CA ILE A 307 8.77 -31.77 43.91
C ILE A 307 10.28 -31.98 43.95
N ASN A 308 10.75 -33.02 44.65
CA ASN A 308 12.18 -33.30 44.82
C ASN A 308 12.86 -33.78 43.52
N GLY A 309 12.11 -34.35 42.59
CA GLY A 309 12.58 -34.76 41.27
C GLY A 309 12.75 -33.61 40.28
N GLY A 310 12.41 -32.37 40.67
CA GLY A 310 12.62 -31.18 39.84
C GLY A 310 11.61 -31.03 38.70
N PHE A 311 10.45 -31.67 38.79
CA PHE A 311 9.35 -31.50 37.82
C PHE A 311 8.53 -30.23 38.08
N VAL A 312 8.60 -29.70 39.30
CA VAL A 312 7.93 -28.47 39.70
C VAL A 312 8.92 -27.31 39.66
N ASN A 313 8.75 -26.40 38.69
CA ASN A 313 9.66 -25.28 38.47
C ASN A 313 8.90 -23.97 38.24
N VAL A 314 9.60 -22.86 38.48
CA VAL A 314 9.17 -21.50 38.16
C VAL A 314 10.19 -20.90 37.21
N TYR A 315 9.75 -20.32 36.10
CA TYR A 315 10.63 -19.86 35.02
C TYR A 315 10.67 -18.34 34.91
N PHE A 316 11.80 -17.84 34.43
CA PHE A 316 12.12 -16.42 34.35
C PHE A 316 12.63 -16.02 32.97
N ASP A 317 12.30 -14.81 32.57
CA ASP A 317 12.87 -14.20 31.37
C ASP A 317 14.35 -13.86 31.58
N PHE A 318 15.01 -13.59 30.45
CA PHE A 318 16.42 -13.17 30.46
C PHE A 318 16.61 -11.94 31.33
N ASN A 319 17.62 -11.99 32.21
CA ASN A 319 17.95 -10.91 33.12
C ASN A 319 16.81 -10.42 34.05
N SER A 320 15.81 -11.27 34.31
CA SER A 320 14.65 -10.95 35.16
C SER A 320 14.62 -11.80 36.43
N ASP A 321 14.19 -11.20 37.53
CA ASP A 321 13.82 -11.85 38.79
C ASP A 321 12.30 -11.86 39.04
N THR A 322 11.52 -11.44 38.03
CA THR A 322 10.05 -11.55 38.05
C THR A 322 9.63 -12.88 37.41
N PRO A 323 8.91 -13.75 38.14
CA PRO A 323 8.39 -15.00 37.58
C PRO A 323 7.47 -14.75 36.39
N THR A 324 7.59 -15.60 35.37
CA THR A 324 6.62 -15.60 34.26
C THR A 324 5.25 -16.06 34.78
N SER A 325 4.18 -15.43 34.32
CA SER A 325 2.81 -15.70 34.79
C SER A 325 2.39 -17.16 34.60
N THR A 326 2.82 -17.78 33.49
CA THR A 326 2.56 -19.19 33.16
C THR A 326 3.23 -20.18 34.11
N SER A 327 4.32 -19.78 34.77
CA SER A 327 5.09 -20.66 35.67
C SER A 327 4.69 -20.55 37.15
N LEU A 328 3.76 -19.66 37.49
CA LEU A 328 3.29 -19.48 38.87
C LEU A 328 2.50 -20.69 39.40
N SER A 329 1.99 -21.55 38.50
CA SER A 329 1.39 -22.84 38.86
C SER A 329 2.35 -23.72 39.67
N GLY A 330 3.66 -23.64 39.42
CA GLY A 330 4.67 -24.35 40.22
C GLY A 330 4.74 -23.87 41.68
N VAL A 331 4.50 -22.58 41.93
CA VAL A 331 4.43 -22.04 43.30
C VAL A 331 3.16 -22.50 44.00
N ASP A 332 2.02 -22.46 43.30
CA ASP A 332 0.75 -22.95 43.84
C ASP A 332 0.83 -24.43 44.24
N PHE A 333 1.48 -25.26 43.41
CA PHE A 333 1.73 -26.67 43.70
C PHE A 333 2.51 -26.86 45.01
N LEU A 334 3.61 -26.12 45.21
CA LEU A 334 4.38 -26.15 46.47
C LEU A 334 3.55 -25.68 47.66
N VAL A 335 2.80 -24.58 47.52
CA VAL A 335 1.99 -24.01 48.60
C VAL A 335 0.91 -24.98 49.05
N LYS A 336 0.21 -25.61 48.10
CA LYS A 336 -0.80 -26.64 48.39
C LYS A 336 -0.18 -27.81 49.16
N TYR A 337 0.98 -28.30 48.72
CA TYR A 337 1.69 -29.38 49.41
C TYR A 337 2.08 -29.02 50.86
N LEU A 338 2.67 -27.84 51.07
CA LEU A 338 3.10 -27.40 52.41
C LEU A 338 1.94 -27.08 53.37
N LYS A 339 0.78 -26.68 52.84
CA LYS A 339 -0.45 -26.52 53.64
C LYS A 339 -1.01 -27.88 54.07
N ALA A 340 -1.02 -28.86 53.16
CA ALA A 340 -1.44 -30.22 53.46
C ALA A 340 -0.47 -30.95 54.41
N ASN A 341 0.79 -30.52 54.48
CA ASN A 341 1.84 -31.15 55.29
C ASN A 341 2.50 -30.14 56.24
N PRO A 342 1.87 -29.77 57.38
CA PRO A 342 2.37 -28.71 58.27
C PRO A 342 3.76 -28.96 58.88
N SER A 343 4.21 -30.22 58.97
CA SER A 343 5.52 -30.60 59.51
C SER A 343 6.69 -30.49 58.52
N LYS A 344 6.40 -30.38 57.21
CA LYS A 344 7.42 -30.35 56.15
C LYS A 344 8.04 -28.95 55.98
N ASN A 345 9.29 -28.88 55.54
CA ASN A 345 9.93 -27.62 55.16
C ASN A 345 10.34 -27.65 53.69
N ALA A 346 10.54 -26.50 53.06
CA ALA A 346 10.99 -26.41 51.67
C ALA A 346 12.25 -25.55 51.52
N GLN A 347 13.14 -26.02 50.66
CA GLN A 347 14.23 -25.26 50.07
C GLN A 347 13.79 -24.76 48.70
N ILE A 348 13.98 -23.47 48.47
CA ILE A 348 13.67 -22.77 47.22
C ILE A 348 15.02 -22.47 46.57
N ILE A 349 15.30 -23.15 45.47
CA ILE A 349 16.63 -23.20 44.87
C ILE A 349 16.59 -22.43 43.55
N GLY A 350 17.28 -21.30 43.47
CA GLY A 350 17.31 -20.45 42.29
C GLY A 350 18.50 -20.71 41.39
N TYR A 351 18.28 -20.58 40.07
CA TYR A 351 19.27 -20.77 39.02
C TYR A 351 19.27 -19.61 38.01
N ALA A 352 20.41 -19.40 37.37
CA ALA A 352 20.61 -18.52 36.23
C ALA A 352 21.23 -19.29 35.06
N ASP A 353 21.16 -18.74 33.85
CA ASP A 353 21.93 -19.29 32.73
C ASP A 353 23.39 -18.86 32.83
N GLU A 354 24.26 -19.48 32.04
CA GLU A 354 25.72 -19.21 32.06
C GLU A 354 26.11 -17.89 31.35
N VAL A 355 25.15 -17.06 30.96
CA VAL A 355 25.44 -15.84 30.21
C VAL A 355 25.70 -14.70 31.20
N GLY A 356 26.93 -14.18 31.18
CA GLY A 356 27.31 -13.00 31.96
C GLY A 356 28.32 -13.30 33.05
N ASP A 357 28.36 -12.44 34.06
CA ASP A 357 29.28 -12.56 35.17
C ASP A 357 28.76 -13.54 36.24
N VAL A 358 29.62 -14.42 36.71
CA VAL A 358 29.28 -15.47 37.69
C VAL A 358 28.74 -14.89 39.00
N SER A 359 29.31 -13.78 39.48
CA SER A 359 28.85 -13.12 40.71
C SER A 359 27.49 -12.46 40.51
N TYR A 360 27.26 -11.90 39.33
CA TYR A 360 25.95 -11.38 38.93
C TYR A 360 24.90 -12.48 38.87
N ASN A 361 25.19 -13.60 38.22
CA ASN A 361 24.29 -14.74 38.07
C ASN A 361 24.00 -15.41 39.42
N LYS A 362 24.98 -15.44 40.34
CA LYS A 362 24.76 -15.85 41.72
C LYS A 362 23.74 -14.93 42.41
N ALA A 363 23.92 -13.61 42.32
CA ALA A 363 23.01 -12.64 42.90
C ALA A 363 21.61 -12.68 42.25
N LEU A 364 21.52 -12.89 40.93
CA LEU A 364 20.25 -13.03 40.21
C LEU A 364 19.49 -14.29 40.64
N SER A 365 20.19 -15.42 40.77
CA SER A 365 19.61 -16.67 41.26
C SER A 365 19.04 -16.53 42.68
N GLN A 366 19.71 -15.76 43.55
CA GLN A 366 19.22 -15.41 44.89
C GLN A 366 17.92 -14.62 44.81
N ARG A 367 17.90 -13.52 44.03
CA ARG A 367 16.71 -12.67 43.88
C ARG A 367 15.49 -13.44 43.35
N ARG A 368 15.70 -14.34 42.39
CA ARG A 368 14.64 -15.22 41.86
C ARG A 368 14.03 -16.11 42.93
N ALA A 369 14.88 -16.76 43.72
CA ALA A 369 14.42 -17.62 44.81
C ALA A 369 13.73 -16.82 45.93
N ASP A 370 14.21 -15.61 46.23
CA ASP A 370 13.56 -14.69 47.18
C ASP A 370 12.19 -14.22 46.67
N ALA A 371 12.05 -13.93 45.37
CA ALA A 371 10.77 -13.58 44.75
C ALA A 371 9.75 -14.70 44.92
N VAL A 372 10.15 -15.94 44.62
CA VAL A 372 9.28 -17.12 44.79
C VAL A 372 8.96 -17.38 46.26
N LYS A 373 9.92 -17.21 47.18
CA LYS A 373 9.69 -17.29 48.62
C LYS A 373 8.63 -16.28 49.08
N ASN A 374 8.72 -15.04 48.62
CA ASN A 374 7.76 -14.00 48.98
C ASN A 374 6.35 -14.32 48.48
N ILE A 375 6.21 -14.88 47.27
CA ILE A 375 4.92 -15.33 46.76
C ILE A 375 4.35 -16.45 47.64
N ALA A 376 5.16 -17.43 48.04
CA ALA A 376 4.72 -18.51 48.93
C ALA A 376 4.32 -18.02 50.33
N ILE A 377 5.04 -17.04 50.89
CA ILE A 377 4.68 -16.38 52.17
C ILE A 377 3.35 -15.65 52.05
N ASN A 378 3.18 -14.84 51.00
CA ASN A 378 1.93 -14.12 50.74
C ASN A 378 0.75 -15.06 50.47
N SER A 379 1.05 -16.30 50.04
CA SER A 379 0.06 -17.37 49.86
C SER A 379 -0.24 -18.15 51.15
N GLY A 380 0.35 -17.76 52.28
CA GLY A 380 0.02 -18.26 53.62
C GLY A 380 0.99 -19.31 54.19
N ILE A 381 2.17 -19.51 53.62
CA ILE A 381 3.21 -20.36 54.20
C ILE A 381 4.06 -19.57 55.19
N ASN A 382 4.29 -20.14 56.38
CA ASN A 382 5.15 -19.48 57.37
C ASN A 382 6.59 -19.36 56.83
N ALA A 383 7.17 -18.15 56.91
CA ALA A 383 8.52 -17.86 56.42
C ALA A 383 9.60 -18.75 57.04
N SER A 384 9.41 -19.24 58.28
CA SER A 384 10.35 -20.14 58.94
C SER A 384 10.46 -21.51 58.28
N ARG A 385 9.47 -21.90 57.48
CA ARG A 385 9.43 -23.18 56.75
C ARG A 385 10.13 -23.13 55.39
N LEU A 386 10.59 -21.95 54.97
CA LEU A 386 11.13 -21.69 53.64
C LEU A 386 12.57 -21.20 53.72
N THR A 387 13.50 -21.98 53.19
CA THR A 387 14.92 -21.60 53.07
C THR A 387 15.26 -21.32 51.61
N VAL A 388 16.00 -20.25 51.35
CA VAL A 388 16.45 -19.91 50.00
C VAL A 388 17.88 -20.41 49.78
N VAL A 389 18.13 -20.98 48.61
CA VAL A 389 19.44 -21.41 48.14
C VAL A 389 19.70 -20.78 46.77
N ALA A 390 20.70 -19.89 46.69
CA ALA A 390 21.20 -19.41 45.41
C ALA A 390 22.14 -20.46 44.82
N ASN A 391 21.75 -21.18 43.77
CA ASN A 391 22.64 -22.14 43.13
C ASN A 391 23.58 -21.48 42.10
N GLY A 392 23.25 -20.28 41.62
CA GLY A 392 24.02 -19.60 40.58
C GLY A 392 23.70 -20.16 39.21
N GLU A 393 24.72 -20.34 38.39
CA GLU A 393 24.58 -20.77 36.99
C GLU A 393 24.27 -22.27 36.89
N ASP A 394 23.39 -22.64 35.97
CA ASP A 394 23.11 -24.02 35.57
C ASP A 394 23.70 -24.27 34.17
N SER A 395 24.79 -25.03 34.13
CA SER A 395 25.55 -25.37 32.93
C SER A 395 25.12 -26.68 32.26
N SER A 396 23.96 -27.22 32.64
CA SER A 396 23.46 -28.50 32.11
C SER A 396 22.93 -28.44 30.67
N VAL A 397 22.90 -27.26 30.06
CA VAL A 397 22.36 -27.02 28.71
C VAL A 397 23.38 -26.39 27.78
N ASN A 398 23.15 -26.50 26.48
CA ASN A 398 23.98 -25.82 25.50
C ASN A 398 23.82 -24.29 25.62
N LYS A 399 24.87 -23.61 26.08
CA LYS A 399 24.92 -22.16 26.24
C LYS A 399 24.62 -21.37 24.98
N ASP A 400 24.83 -21.91 23.78
CA ASP A 400 24.64 -21.18 22.52
C ASP A 400 23.17 -21.21 22.05
N SER A 401 22.35 -22.17 22.52
CA SER A 401 20.91 -22.22 22.19
C SER A 401 20.07 -21.33 23.12
N LYS A 402 19.37 -20.37 22.53
CA LYS A 402 18.49 -19.45 23.27
C LYS A 402 17.36 -20.20 23.99
N GLU A 403 16.82 -21.21 23.34
CA GLU A 403 15.74 -22.07 23.80
C GLU A 403 16.22 -22.94 24.97
N ALA A 404 17.39 -23.55 24.84
CA ALA A 404 17.98 -24.36 25.91
C ALA A 404 18.31 -23.52 27.16
N ARG A 405 18.74 -22.26 27.00
CA ARG A 405 18.97 -21.36 28.15
C ARG A 405 17.68 -20.99 28.88
N GLN A 406 16.52 -20.94 28.21
CA GLN A 406 15.25 -20.57 28.86
C GLN A 406 14.87 -21.57 29.96
N ILE A 407 15.07 -22.87 29.74
CA ILE A 407 14.65 -23.89 30.69
C ILE A 407 15.51 -23.95 31.96
N VAL A 408 16.70 -23.34 31.94
CA VAL A 408 17.59 -23.27 33.12
C VAL A 408 17.51 -21.94 33.87
N ARG A 409 16.82 -20.93 33.32
CA ARG A 409 16.43 -19.72 34.06
C ARG A 409 15.25 -20.02 34.97
N ARG A 410 15.49 -20.79 36.03
CA ARG A 410 14.42 -21.36 36.86
C ARG A 410 14.67 -21.26 38.36
N VAL A 411 13.59 -21.48 39.11
CA VAL A 411 13.60 -21.86 40.52
C VAL A 411 12.98 -23.24 40.63
N THR A 412 13.61 -24.14 41.38
CA THR A 412 13.06 -25.45 41.73
C THR A 412 12.97 -25.60 43.25
N PHE A 413 12.41 -26.71 43.71
CA PHE A 413 12.05 -26.90 45.10
C PHE A 413 12.58 -28.23 45.63
N SER A 414 12.93 -28.25 46.92
CA SER A 414 13.18 -29.49 47.63
C SER A 414 12.49 -29.47 48.99
N VAL A 415 11.62 -30.43 49.25
CA VAL A 415 10.88 -30.57 50.50
C VAL A 415 11.51 -31.65 51.39
N LYS A 416 11.49 -31.41 52.71
CA LYS A 416 12.07 -32.27 53.75
C LYS A 416 11.09 -32.52 54.87
#